data_AF-A0A534PX64-F1
#
_entry.id   AF-A0A534PX64-F1
#
_cell.length_a   1.000
_cell.length_b   1.000
_cell.length_c   1.000
_cell.angle_alpha   90.00
_cell.angle_beta   90.00
_cell.angle_gamma   90.00
#
_symmetry.space_group_name_H-M   'P 1'
#
loop_
_entity.id
_entity.type
_entity.pdbx_description
1 polymer ?
#
loop_
_entity_poly.entity_id
_entity_poly.type
_entity_poly.pdbx_seq_one_letter_code
_entity_poly.pdbx_strand_id
1 'polypeptide(L)' 'VAYVLNKMSVGGFRHVPVIDDEHRPVCVISVNDVVTFLVNAFPREVLNLPEPGTTPPASREGA' A
#
# COMPACT_ATOMS: atom_id res chain seq x y z
N VAL A 1 -9.85 -5.64 1.06
CA VAL A 1 -8.76 -4.76 0.54
C VAL A 1 -9.20 -3.85 -0.61
N ALA A 2 -9.88 -4.36 -1.65
CA ALA A 2 -10.30 -3.53 -2.81
C ALA A 2 -11.09 -2.26 -2.43
N TYR A 3 -11.98 -2.33 -1.44
CA TYR A 3 -12.73 -1.16 -0.96
C TYR A 3 -11.82 -0.02 -0.47
N VAL A 4 -10.89 -0.32 0.44
CA VAL A 4 -9.98 0.69 1.00
C VAL A 4 -9.02 1.23 -0.07
N LEU A 5 -8.54 0.37 -0.98
CA LEU A 5 -7.74 0.78 -2.12
C LEU A 5 -8.50 1.74 -3.05
N ASN A 6 -9.78 1.47 -3.34
CA ASN A 6 -10.60 2.37 -4.15
C ASN A 6 -10.78 3.73 -3.46
N LYS A 7 -11.06 3.74 -2.15
CA LYS A 7 -11.13 4.98 -1.37
C LYS A 7 -9.82 5.75 -1.41
N MET A 8 -8.68 5.05 -1.42
CA MET A 8 -7.37 5.69 -1.46
C MET A 8 -6.99 6.19 -2.86
N SER A 9 -7.27 5.42 -3.90
CA SER A 9 -6.86 5.72 -5.27
C SER A 9 -7.78 6.72 -5.96
N VAL A 10 -9.09 6.55 -5.83
CA VAL A 10 -10.09 7.40 -6.51
C VAL A 10 -10.58 8.48 -5.57
N GLY A 11 -10.81 8.14 -4.30
CA GLY A 11 -11.31 9.08 -3.29
C GLY A 11 -10.25 10.03 -2.72
N GLY A 12 -8.96 9.80 -2.99
CA GLY A 12 -7.85 10.65 -2.50
C GLY A 12 -7.56 10.52 -0.99
N PHE A 13 -8.17 9.55 -0.29
CA PHE A 13 -7.94 9.34 1.13
C PHE A 13 -6.63 8.60 1.38
N ARG A 14 -5.89 8.96 2.44
CA ARG A 14 -4.68 8.21 2.84
C ARG A 14 -4.88 7.41 4.11
N HIS A 15 -5.98 7.69 4.82
CA HIS A 15 -6.41 7.05 6.06
C HIS A 15 -7.91 6.80 5.98
N VAL A 16 -8.33 5.57 6.28
CA VAL A 16 -9.74 5.15 6.23
C VAL A 16 -10.13 4.52 7.57
N PRO A 17 -11.11 5.09 8.30
CA PRO A 17 -11.59 4.50 9.54
C PRO A 17 -12.35 3.20 9.27
N VAL A 18 -12.19 2.24 10.18
CA VAL A 18 -12.95 0.99 10.23
C VAL A 18 -13.93 1.11 11.39
N ILE A 19 -15.17 0.74 11.15
CA ILE A 19 -16.24 0.72 12.14
C ILE A 19 -16.66 -0.72 12.45
N ASP A 20 -17.15 -0.96 13.65
CA ASP A 20 -17.86 -2.20 14.00
C ASP A 20 -19.32 -2.15 13.54
N ASP A 21 -20.06 -3.24 13.78
CA ASP A 21 -21.48 -3.35 13.42
C ASP A 21 -22.38 -2.34 14.19
N GLU A 22 -21.90 -1.86 15.35
CA GLU A 22 -22.54 -0.82 16.16
C GLU A 22 -22.18 0.61 15.69
N HIS A 23 -21.51 0.75 14.54
CA HIS A 23 -21.07 2.03 13.96
C HIS A 23 -20.06 2.80 14.81
N ARG A 24 -19.31 2.12 15.67
CA ARG A 24 -18.24 2.73 16.46
C ARG A 24 -16.89 2.55 15.75
N PRO A 25 -16.02 3.58 15.75
CA PRO A 25 -14.69 3.46 15.16
C PRO A 25 -13.82 2.49 15.98
N VAL A 26 -13.26 1.49 15.30
CA VAL A 26 -12.38 0.48 15.89
C VAL A 26 -10.92 0.80 15.64
N CYS A 27 -10.57 1.22 14.43
CA CYS A 27 -9.21 1.59 14.05
C CYS A 27 -9.19 2.46 12.79
N VAL A 28 -8.00 2.89 12.39
CA VAL A 28 -7.75 3.60 11.13
C VAL A 28 -6.73 2.83 10.32
N ILE A 29 -7.04 2.56 9.05
CA ILE A 29 -6.12 1.92 8.11
C ILE A 29 -5.49 2.99 7.23
N SER A 30 -4.17 3.09 7.26
CA SER A 30 -3.39 3.92 6.34
C SER A 30 -3.08 3.18 5.04
N VAL A 31 -2.74 3.94 4.01
CA VAL A 31 -2.22 3.38 2.76
C VAL A 31 -0.94 2.57 2.98
N ASN A 32 -0.12 2.92 3.97
CA ASN A 32 1.10 2.18 4.28
C ASN A 32 0.77 0.80 4.86
N ASP A 33 -0.29 0.69 5.67
CA ASP A 33 -0.76 -0.60 6.18
C ASP A 33 -1.22 -1.51 5.04
N VAL A 34 -1.93 -0.94 4.06
CA VAL A 34 -2.38 -1.67 2.87
C VAL A 34 -1.20 -2.10 2.00
N VAL A 35 -0.24 -1.21 1.72
CA VAL A 35 0.97 -1.55 0.93
C VAL A 35 1.78 -2.63 1.64
N THR A 36 1.99 -2.50 2.95
CA THR A 36 2.71 -3.50 3.75
C THR A 36 2.00 -4.86 3.72
N PHE A 37 0.68 -4.87 3.87
CA PHE A 37 -0.13 -6.09 3.73
C PHE A 37 0.07 -6.75 2.35
N LEU A 38 0.03 -5.96 1.27
CA LEU A 38 0.20 -6.48 -0.09
C LEU A 38 1.60 -7.01 -0.36
N VAL A 39 2.64 -6.29 0.08
CA VAL A 39 4.04 -6.71 -0.06
C VAL A 39 4.28 -8.04 0.68
N ASN A 40 3.72 -8.19 1.87
CA ASN A 40 3.87 -9.43 2.64
C ASN A 40 3.14 -10.61 2.00
N ALA A 41 2.00 -10.37 1.35
CA ALA A 41 1.20 -11.41 0.72
C ALA A 41 1.72 -11.79 -0.69
N PHE A 42 2.20 -10.81 -1.46
CA PHE A 42 2.56 -10.94 -2.88
C PHE A 42 3.87 -10.19 -3.18
N PRO A 43 5.00 -10.58 -2.57
CA PRO A 43 6.23 -9.81 -2.65
C PRO A 43 6.75 -9.70 -4.08
N ARG A 44 6.64 -10.74 -4.91
CA ARG A 44 7.19 -10.72 -6.28
C ARG A 44 6.35 -9.92 -7.26
N GLU A 45 5.05 -9.86 -7.02
CA GLU A 45 4.09 -9.18 -7.89
C GLU A 45 4.00 -7.69 -7.57
N VAL A 46 4.30 -7.31 -6.33
CA VAL A 46 4.18 -5.93 -5.83
C VAL A 46 5.52 -5.20 -5.79
N LEU A 47 6.60 -5.89 -5.42
CA LEU A 47 7.91 -5.26 -5.32
C LEU A 47 8.62 -5.24 -6.68
N ASN A 48 9.02 -4.03 -7.10
CA ASN A 48 9.93 -3.84 -8.23
C ASN A 48 11.40 -3.83 -7.77
N LEU A 49 11.75 -4.69 -6.81
CA LEU A 49 13.13 -4.80 -6.34
C LEU A 49 13.99 -5.47 -7.40
N PRO A 50 15.26 -5.04 -7.56
CA PRO A 50 16.21 -5.75 -8.41
C PRO A 50 16.40 -7.17 -7.89
N GLU A 51 16.81 -8.08 -8.79
CA GLU A 51 17.23 -9.41 -8.38
C GLU A 51 18.36 -9.31 -7.34
N PRO A 52 18.38 -10.16 -6.30
CA PRO A 52 19.42 -10.15 -5.30
C PRO A 52 20.81 -10.25 -5.95
N GLY A 53 21.66 -9.24 -5.76
CA GLY A 53 23.00 -9.17 -6.36
C GLY A 53 23.12 -8.29 -7.60
N THR A 54 22.02 -7.73 -8.12
CA THR A 54 22.07 -6.71 -9.16
C THR A 54 22.25 -5.33 -8.55
N THR A 55 23.32 -4.62 -8.93
CA THR A 55 23.51 -3.21 -8.56
C THR A 55 22.48 -2.35 -9.29
N PRO A 56 21.63 -1.58 -8.59
CA PRO A 56 20.73 -0.63 -9.24
C PRO A 56 21.55 0.34 -10.10
N PRO A 57 21.09 0.71 -11.32
CA PRO A 57 21.77 1.69 -12.14
C PRO A 57 21.89 3.01 -11.35
N ALA A 58 23.11 3.53 -11.24
CA ALA A 58 23.44 4.69 -10.42
C ALA A 58 22.88 6.03 -10.97
N SER A 59 22.35 6.03 -12.20
CA SER A 59 21.82 7.22 -12.83
C SER A 59 20.33 7.36 -12.52
N ARG A 60 19.97 8.38 -11.75
CA ARG A 60 18.62 8.93 -11.76
C ARG A 60 18.44 9.70 -13.06
N GLU A 61 18.08 9.03 -14.13
CA GLU A 61 17.63 9.71 -15.34
C GLU A 61 16.20 10.20 -15.10
N GLY A 62 16.07 11.41 -14.56
CA GLY A 62 14.78 12.03 -14.30
C GLY A 62 14.91 13.37 -13.56
N ALA A 63 15.04 14.44 -14.36
CA ALA A 63 14.93 15.88 -14.07
C ALA A 63 15.98 16.51 -13.13
#